data_AF-A0A7X4Y3V5-F1
#
_entry.id   AF-A0A7X4Y3V5-F1
#
_cell.length_a   1.000
_cell.length_b   1.000
_cell.length_c   1.000
_cell.angle_alpha   90.00
_cell.angle_beta   90.00
_cell.angle_gamma   90.00
#
_symmetry.space_group_name_H-M   'P 1'
#
loop_
_entity.id
_entity.type
_entity.pdbx_description
1 polymer ?
#
loop_
_entity_poly.entity_id
_entity_poly.type
_entity_poly.pdbx_seq_one_letter_code
_entity_poly.pdbx_strand_id
1 'polypeptide(L)'
;MDYWKGIIHHYREYLPVNENTPIITLYEGNTPLVHAQNLAREIGFKGEIFLKYEGLNPTGSFKDRGMTLAISKAVEAGKKAVICASTGNTSASAAAYAAKAGLKAYVLLPKGAVALGKLSQAVIYGAQVIAIQGTFDDALEIVRKLGEILPVEVVNSVNPYRIEGQKTGAFEIC
;
A
#
# COMPACT_ATOMS: atom_id res chain seq x y z
N MET A 1 20.18 -4.82 20.25
CA MET A 1 18.79 -4.36 20.07
C MET A 1 18.36 -4.85 18.71
N ASP A 2 17.33 -5.69 18.65
CA ASP A 2 16.73 -6.07 17.37
C ASP A 2 15.86 -4.92 16.87
N TYR A 3 16.28 -4.30 15.78
CA TYR A 3 15.56 -3.20 15.15
C TYR A 3 14.45 -3.75 14.24
N TRP A 4 13.30 -3.06 14.21
CA TRP A 4 12.24 -3.35 13.24
C TRP A 4 12.76 -3.14 11.80
N LYS A 5 12.47 -4.09 10.91
CA LYS A 5 12.98 -4.16 9.53
C LYS A 5 11.86 -4.26 8.49
N GLY A 6 10.61 -3.96 8.87
CA GLY A 6 9.44 -4.12 8.01
C GLY A 6 8.79 -5.50 8.10
N ILE A 7 7.55 -5.59 7.61
CA ILE A 7 6.69 -6.77 7.82
C ILE A 7 7.22 -8.00 7.10
N ILE A 8 7.91 -7.86 5.96
CA ILE A 8 8.35 -9.02 5.18
C ILE A 8 9.50 -9.75 5.89
N HIS A 9 10.38 -9.02 6.57
CA HIS A 9 11.43 -9.64 7.38
C HIS A 9 10.85 -10.34 8.61
N HIS A 10 9.81 -9.79 9.24
CA HIS A 10 9.24 -10.31 10.49
C HIS A 10 8.27 -11.47 10.27
N TYR A 11 7.44 -11.40 9.23
CA TYR A 11 6.39 -12.39 8.96
C TYR A 11 6.70 -13.25 7.74
N ARG A 12 7.98 -13.42 7.42
CA ARG A 12 8.46 -14.07 6.20
C ARG A 12 7.82 -15.44 5.95
N GLU A 13 7.69 -16.26 6.99
CA GLU A 13 7.14 -17.61 6.93
C GLU A 13 5.65 -17.65 6.53
N TYR A 14 4.94 -16.54 6.71
CA TYR A 14 3.52 -16.41 6.39
C TYR A 14 3.26 -15.69 5.07
N LEU A 15 4.30 -15.26 4.36
CA LEU A 15 4.19 -14.45 3.14
C LEU A 15 4.75 -15.23 1.93
N PRO A 16 4.22 -14.99 0.72
CA PRO A 16 4.64 -15.68 -0.50
C PRO A 16 5.99 -15.15 -1.03
N VAL A 17 7.06 -15.27 -0.23
CA VAL A 17 8.42 -14.82 -0.52
C VAL A 17 9.41 -15.98 -0.41
N ASN A 18 10.46 -15.96 -1.22
CA ASN A 18 11.57 -16.93 -1.20
C ASN A 18 12.89 -16.20 -0.95
N GLU A 19 13.99 -16.95 -0.81
CA GLU A 19 15.35 -16.42 -0.55
C GLU A 19 15.79 -15.32 -1.52
N ASN A 20 15.31 -15.37 -2.76
CA ASN A 20 15.67 -14.44 -3.82
C ASN A 20 14.70 -13.26 -3.96
N THR A 21 13.56 -13.26 -3.25
CA THR A 21 12.60 -12.15 -3.33
C THR A 21 13.24 -10.85 -2.83
N PRO A 22 13.37 -9.80 -3.66
CA PRO A 22 13.90 -8.52 -3.24
C PRO A 22 12.96 -7.86 -2.23
N ILE A 23 13.48 -7.44 -1.08
CA ILE A 23 12.65 -6.86 -0.01
C ILE A 23 12.65 -5.34 -0.12
N ILE A 24 11.53 -4.79 -0.58
CA ILE A 24 11.30 -3.34 -0.67
C ILE A 24 10.51 -2.88 0.55
N THR A 25 11.23 -2.43 1.58
CA THR A 25 10.64 -1.95 2.83
C THR A 25 10.87 -0.45 3.04
N LEU A 26 9.89 0.19 3.69
CA LEU A 26 10.00 1.52 4.29
C LEU A 26 9.85 1.45 5.82
N TYR A 27 10.07 0.26 6.41
CA TYR A 27 9.87 -0.06 7.83
C TYR A 27 8.40 -0.03 8.27
N GLU A 28 7.49 -0.29 7.35
CA GLU A 28 6.05 -0.42 7.61
C GLU A 28 5.70 -1.54 8.59
N GLY A 29 4.51 -1.44 9.19
CA GLY A 29 4.06 -2.31 10.27
C GLY A 29 4.60 -1.92 11.64
N ASN A 30 4.45 -2.83 12.60
CA ASN A 30 4.72 -2.61 14.01
C ASN A 30 4.10 -1.31 14.55
N THR A 31 2.87 -1.04 14.13
CA THR A 31 2.16 0.18 14.52
C THR A 31 1.59 0.06 15.92
N PRO A 32 1.45 1.17 16.68
CA PRO A 32 0.95 1.10 18.04
C PRO A 32 -0.44 0.48 18.15
N LEU A 33 -0.63 -0.37 19.16
CA LEU A 33 -1.94 -0.80 19.62
C LEU A 33 -2.28 0.00 20.90
N VAL A 34 -2.98 1.12 20.72
CA VAL A 34 -3.19 2.11 21.79
C VAL A 34 -4.39 1.73 22.64
N HIS A 35 -4.19 1.51 23.94
CA HIS A 35 -5.29 1.30 24.89
C HIS A 35 -6.03 2.63 25.13
N ALA A 36 -7.25 2.75 24.60
CA ALA A 36 -8.05 3.97 24.62
C ALA A 36 -9.00 4.04 25.83
N GLN A 37 -8.43 4.06 27.04
CA GLN A 37 -9.21 4.09 28.29
C GLN A 37 -10.15 5.29 28.41
N ASN A 38 -9.72 6.47 27.95
CA ASN A 38 -10.53 7.69 28.00
C ASN A 38 -11.77 7.57 27.10
N LEU A 39 -11.61 6.98 25.90
CA LEU A 39 -12.71 6.75 24.98
C LEU A 39 -13.71 5.75 25.56
N ALA A 40 -13.24 4.67 26.17
CA ALA A 40 -14.11 3.69 26.82
C ALA A 40 -14.97 4.33 27.92
N ARG A 41 -14.37 5.21 28.75
CA ARG A 41 -15.11 5.97 29.79
C ARG A 41 -16.12 6.94 29.19
N GLU A 42 -15.74 7.70 28.18
CA GLU A 42 -16.59 8.73 27.56
C GLU A 42 -17.88 8.13 26.98
N ILE A 43 -17.80 6.97 26.33
CA ILE A 43 -18.96 6.32 25.70
C ILE A 43 -19.66 5.32 26.64
N GLY A 44 -19.24 5.20 27.89
CA GLY A 44 -19.81 4.26 28.87
C GLY A 44 -19.55 2.78 28.58
N PHE A 45 -18.58 2.44 27.73
CA PHE A 45 -18.25 1.06 27.40
C PHE A 45 -17.57 0.36 28.57
N LYS A 46 -18.04 -0.84 28.94
CA LYS A 46 -17.57 -1.60 30.11
C LYS A 46 -16.41 -2.56 29.80
N GLY A 47 -15.99 -2.68 28.55
CA GLY A 47 -14.83 -3.47 28.14
C GLY A 47 -13.60 -2.61 27.83
N GLU A 48 -12.58 -3.24 27.24
CA GLU A 48 -11.35 -2.57 26.79
C GLU A 48 -11.44 -2.19 25.32
N ILE A 49 -10.95 -0.99 24.98
CA ILE A 49 -10.86 -0.52 23.58
C ILE A 49 -9.40 -0.34 23.22
N PHE A 50 -8.97 -1.00 22.15
CA PHE A 50 -7.65 -0.82 21.58
C PHE A 50 -7.75 -0.26 20.17
N LEU A 51 -6.89 0.71 19.85
CA LEU A 51 -6.82 1.36 18.54
C LEU A 51 -5.52 0.96 17.85
N LYS A 52 -5.60 0.16 16.78
CA LYS A 52 -4.45 -0.16 15.93
C LYS A 52 -4.14 1.04 15.04
N TYR A 53 -3.14 1.84 15.42
CA TYR A 53 -2.88 3.14 14.82
C TYR A 53 -2.07 3.02 13.51
N GLU A 54 -2.74 2.65 12.44
CA GLU A 54 -2.14 2.46 11.11
C GLU A 54 -1.66 3.74 10.42
N GLY A 55 -1.99 4.91 10.99
CA GLY A 55 -1.58 6.22 10.49
C GLY A 55 -0.09 6.53 10.68
N LEU A 56 0.65 5.73 11.45
CA LEU A 56 2.11 5.87 11.62
C LEU A 56 2.91 5.00 10.64
N ASN A 57 2.25 4.30 9.72
CA ASN A 57 2.95 3.70 8.59
C ASN A 57 3.62 4.78 7.72
N PRO A 58 4.64 4.43 6.91
CA PRO A 58 5.48 5.38 6.19
C PRO A 58 4.74 6.41 5.32
N THR A 59 3.64 6.03 4.68
CA THR A 59 2.82 6.96 3.88
C THR A 59 1.52 7.36 4.57
N GLY A 60 1.39 7.07 5.87
CA GLY A 60 0.24 7.43 6.69
C GLY A 60 -0.95 6.48 6.59
N SER A 61 -0.78 5.24 6.10
CA SER A 61 -1.91 4.30 6.05
C SER A 61 -1.51 2.83 6.01
N PHE A 62 -2.46 1.95 6.35
CA PHE A 62 -2.32 0.49 6.24
C PHE A 62 -2.08 -0.04 4.81
N LYS A 63 -2.18 0.81 3.77
CA LYS A 63 -1.93 0.40 2.39
C LYS A 63 -0.49 -0.09 2.21
N ASP A 64 0.43 0.48 3.00
CA ASP A 64 1.87 0.19 3.03
C ASP A 64 2.16 -1.28 3.26
N ARG A 65 1.42 -1.93 4.18
CA ARG A 65 1.54 -3.38 4.44
C ARG A 65 1.34 -4.21 3.18
N GLY A 66 0.34 -3.87 2.38
CA GLY A 66 0.13 -4.58 1.13
C GLY A 66 1.10 -4.17 0.03
N MET A 67 1.53 -2.90 0.05
CA MET A 67 2.32 -2.33 -1.02
C MET A 67 3.77 -2.78 -0.98
N THR A 68 4.37 -2.91 0.21
CA THR A 68 5.72 -3.50 0.35
C THR A 68 5.81 -4.87 -0.33
N LEU A 69 4.82 -5.75 -0.11
CA LEU A 69 4.82 -7.08 -0.69
C LEU A 69 4.53 -7.03 -2.20
N ALA A 70 3.51 -6.28 -2.62
CA ALA A 70 3.18 -6.16 -4.04
C ALA A 70 4.35 -5.62 -4.87
N ILE A 71 5.07 -4.61 -4.37
CA ILE A 71 6.25 -4.04 -5.05
C ILE A 71 7.44 -4.99 -5.00
N SER A 72 7.70 -5.67 -3.88
CA SER A 72 8.74 -6.69 -3.77
C SER A 72 8.54 -7.80 -4.81
N LYS A 73 7.31 -8.28 -4.97
CA LYS A 73 6.94 -9.29 -5.98
C LYS A 73 6.96 -8.75 -7.41
N ALA A 74 6.64 -7.47 -7.61
CA ALA A 74 6.78 -6.81 -8.91
C ALA A 74 8.25 -6.78 -9.37
N VAL A 75 9.17 -6.41 -8.47
CA VAL A 75 10.61 -6.40 -8.75
C VAL A 75 11.10 -7.82 -9.02
N GLU A 76 10.69 -8.81 -8.21
CA GLU A 76 11.01 -10.22 -8.42
C GLU A 76 10.55 -10.71 -9.81
N ALA A 77 9.36 -10.30 -10.25
CA ALA A 77 8.82 -10.62 -11.58
C ALA A 77 9.42 -9.80 -12.73
N GLY A 78 10.45 -8.99 -12.46
CA GLY A 78 11.16 -8.19 -13.48
C GLY A 78 10.37 -7.00 -14.03
N LYS A 79 9.30 -6.58 -13.34
CA LYS A 79 8.47 -5.43 -13.76
C LYS A 79 9.27 -4.15 -13.73
N LYS A 80 8.94 -3.20 -14.62
CA LYS A 80 9.65 -1.91 -14.75
C LYS A 80 8.81 -0.72 -14.27
N ALA A 81 7.53 -0.96 -14.03
CA ALA A 81 6.62 0.03 -13.54
C ALA A 81 5.47 -0.62 -12.77
N VAL A 82 4.78 0.19 -11.99
CA VAL A 82 3.52 -0.16 -11.36
C VAL A 82 2.44 0.83 -11.74
N ILE A 83 1.20 0.36 -11.73
CA ILE A 83 0.04 1.15 -12.12
C ILE A 83 -1.11 0.89 -11.16
N CYS A 84 -1.84 1.96 -10.82
CA CYS A 84 -3.09 1.83 -10.10
C CYS A 84 -4.14 2.87 -10.50
N ALA A 85 -5.40 2.50 -10.35
CA ALA A 85 -6.51 3.44 -10.35
C ALA A 85 -6.89 3.78 -8.90
N SER A 86 -6.41 4.92 -8.38
CA SER A 86 -6.77 5.40 -7.02
C SER A 86 -6.43 6.87 -6.81
N THR A 87 -7.32 7.59 -6.13
CA THR A 87 -7.20 9.02 -5.81
C THR A 87 -6.61 9.32 -4.43
N GLY A 88 -6.10 8.34 -3.69
CA GLY A 88 -5.69 8.54 -2.29
C GLY A 88 -4.60 7.58 -1.79
N ASN A 89 -4.78 7.02 -0.60
CA ASN A 89 -3.73 6.28 0.11
C ASN A 89 -3.06 5.16 -0.70
N THR A 90 -3.81 4.47 -1.59
CA THR A 90 -3.22 3.43 -2.44
C THR A 90 -2.22 4.01 -3.45
N SER A 91 -2.51 5.14 -4.09
CA SER A 91 -1.59 5.76 -5.05
C SER A 91 -0.39 6.41 -4.36
N ALA A 92 -0.59 7.00 -3.17
CA ALA A 92 0.51 7.50 -2.35
C ALA A 92 1.49 6.37 -1.96
N SER A 93 0.95 5.26 -1.43
CA SER A 93 1.72 4.07 -1.08
C SER A 93 2.42 3.47 -2.31
N ALA A 94 1.71 3.25 -3.41
CA ALA A 94 2.29 2.70 -4.64
C ALA A 94 3.46 3.55 -5.15
N ALA A 95 3.29 4.87 -5.16
CA ALA A 95 4.33 5.81 -5.57
C ALA A 95 5.57 5.75 -4.66
N ALA A 96 5.38 5.76 -3.34
CA ALA A 96 6.48 5.72 -2.37
C ALA A 96 7.33 4.45 -2.51
N TYR A 97 6.67 3.28 -2.56
CA TYR A 97 7.39 2.00 -2.68
C TYR A 97 7.99 1.81 -4.08
N ALA A 98 7.32 2.28 -5.14
CA ALA A 98 7.90 2.28 -6.48
C ALA A 98 9.17 3.14 -6.55
N ALA A 99 9.14 4.35 -5.96
CA ALA A 99 10.31 5.22 -5.88
C ALA A 99 11.46 4.53 -5.11
N LYS A 100 11.16 3.89 -3.97
CA LYS A 100 12.15 3.10 -3.21
C LYS A 100 12.74 1.95 -4.01
N ALA A 101 11.95 1.32 -4.88
CA ALA A 101 12.34 0.20 -5.72
C ALA A 101 12.99 0.59 -7.06
N GLY A 102 13.03 1.89 -7.40
CA GLY A 102 13.49 2.35 -8.72
C GLY A 102 12.54 2.01 -9.87
N LEU A 103 11.25 1.81 -9.58
CA LEU A 103 10.20 1.56 -10.57
C LEU A 103 9.48 2.86 -10.93
N LYS A 104 8.94 2.95 -12.16
CA LYS A 104 8.01 4.02 -12.51
C LYS A 104 6.65 3.77 -11.86
N ALA A 105 5.98 4.82 -11.38
CA ALA A 105 4.62 4.73 -10.86
C ALA A 105 3.63 5.51 -11.73
N TYR A 106 2.53 4.87 -12.11
CA TYR A 106 1.46 5.46 -12.90
C TYR A 106 0.15 5.43 -12.11
N VAL A 107 -0.57 6.56 -12.11
CA VAL A 107 -1.85 6.70 -11.40
C VAL A 107 -2.91 7.16 -12.39
N LEU A 108 -3.87 6.29 -12.71
CA LEU A 108 -4.94 6.59 -13.66
C LEU A 108 -6.20 7.04 -12.93
N LEU A 109 -6.75 8.18 -13.34
CA LEU A 109 -7.86 8.82 -12.63
C LEU A 109 -8.86 9.46 -13.60
N PRO A 110 -10.16 9.46 -13.29
CA PRO A 110 -11.14 10.23 -14.04
C PRO A 110 -10.83 11.73 -14.03
N LYS A 111 -10.93 12.39 -15.18
CA LYS A 111 -10.75 13.84 -15.33
C LYS A 111 -11.79 14.57 -14.46
N GLY A 112 -11.34 15.56 -13.69
CA GLY A 112 -12.21 16.40 -12.85
C GLY A 112 -12.65 15.77 -11.53
N ALA A 113 -12.37 14.49 -11.29
CA ALA A 113 -12.83 13.78 -10.08
C ALA A 113 -11.91 13.93 -8.86
N VAL A 114 -10.85 14.74 -8.92
CA VAL A 114 -9.76 14.66 -7.93
C VAL A 114 -9.26 16.03 -7.46
N ALA A 115 -9.39 16.25 -6.15
CA ALA A 115 -8.75 17.38 -5.49
C ALA A 115 -7.23 17.16 -5.43
N LEU A 116 -6.46 18.18 -5.85
CA LEU A 116 -4.99 18.13 -5.90
C LEU A 116 -4.36 17.69 -4.56
N GLY A 117 -4.96 18.09 -3.44
CA GLY A 117 -4.51 17.70 -2.10
C GLY A 117 -4.44 16.19 -1.89
N LYS A 118 -5.37 15.42 -2.48
CA LYS A 118 -5.39 13.95 -2.34
C LYS A 118 -4.29 13.26 -3.16
N LEU A 119 -3.76 13.94 -4.18
CA LEU A 119 -2.69 13.42 -5.05
C LEU A 119 -1.30 13.94 -4.70
N SER A 120 -1.22 14.95 -3.82
CA SER A 120 0.02 15.61 -3.44
C SER A 120 1.14 14.63 -3.08
N GLN A 121 0.86 13.65 -2.22
CA GLN A 121 1.83 12.62 -1.84
C GLN A 121 2.30 11.79 -3.04
N ALA A 122 1.39 11.29 -3.88
CA ALA A 122 1.74 10.47 -5.03
C ALA A 122 2.63 11.25 -6.02
N VAL A 123 2.31 12.53 -6.27
CA VAL A 123 3.10 13.42 -7.13
C VAL A 123 4.48 13.70 -6.53
N ILE A 124 4.57 13.98 -5.22
CA ILE A 124 5.86 14.20 -4.52
C ILE A 124 6.75 12.97 -4.60
N TYR A 125 6.18 11.76 -4.51
CA TYR A 125 6.89 10.51 -4.70
C TYR A 125 7.22 10.19 -6.18
N GLY A 126 6.87 11.07 -7.12
CA GLY A 126 7.25 10.97 -8.53
C GLY A 126 6.28 10.17 -9.40
N ALA A 127 5.05 9.93 -8.94
CA ALA A 127 4.05 9.27 -9.77
C ALA A 127 3.60 10.13 -10.95
N GLN A 128 3.46 9.50 -12.11
CA GLN A 128 2.85 10.10 -13.28
C GLN A 128 1.33 9.93 -13.21
N VAL A 129 0.64 11.05 -12.99
CA VAL A 129 -0.82 11.08 -12.91
C VAL A 129 -1.40 11.26 -14.31
N ILE A 130 -2.22 10.31 -14.73
CA ILE A 130 -2.87 10.29 -16.04
C ILE A 130 -4.37 10.49 -15.83
N ALA A 131 -4.87 11.66 -16.24
CA ALA A 131 -6.30 11.94 -16.22
C ALA A 131 -6.97 11.37 -17.48
N ILE A 132 -7.92 10.45 -17.29
CA ILE A 132 -8.70 9.85 -18.37
C ILE A 132 -10.06 10.53 -18.52
N GLN A 133 -10.59 10.59 -19.74
CA GLN A 133 -11.97 10.98 -19.96
C GLN A 133 -12.85 9.75 -19.79
N GLY A 134 -13.52 9.64 -18.65
CA GLY A 134 -14.32 8.45 -18.30
C GLY A 134 -14.62 8.38 -16.81
N THR A 135 -15.14 7.24 -16.38
CA THR A 135 -15.46 6.87 -15.00
C THR A 135 -14.28 6.18 -14.29
N PHE A 136 -14.43 5.90 -12.99
CA PHE A 136 -13.44 5.10 -12.26
C PHE A 136 -13.35 3.67 -12.80
N ASP A 137 -14.47 3.09 -13.21
CA ASP A 137 -14.51 1.73 -13.75
C ASP A 137 -13.77 1.66 -15.10
N ASP A 138 -13.90 2.69 -15.94
CA ASP A 138 -13.12 2.83 -17.17
C ASP A 138 -11.60 2.86 -16.86
N ALA A 139 -11.19 3.60 -15.82
CA ALA A 139 -9.80 3.62 -15.39
C ALA A 139 -9.32 2.24 -14.94
N LEU A 140 -10.14 1.53 -14.16
CA LEU A 140 -9.79 0.20 -13.66
C LEU A 140 -9.69 -0.82 -14.80
N GLU A 141 -10.57 -0.75 -15.79
CA GLU A 141 -10.53 -1.60 -16.98
C GLU A 141 -9.26 -1.35 -17.80
N ILE A 142 -8.91 -0.08 -18.05
CA ILE A 142 -7.66 0.30 -18.74
C ILE A 142 -6.45 -0.24 -17.97
N VAL A 143 -6.40 -0.04 -16.65
CA VAL A 143 -5.31 -0.52 -15.80
C VAL A 143 -5.15 -2.04 -15.90
N ARG A 144 -6.25 -2.80 -15.87
CA ARG A 144 -6.21 -4.26 -16.02
C ARG A 144 -5.67 -4.67 -17.38
N LYS A 145 -6.19 -4.11 -18.47
CA LYS A 145 -5.71 -4.38 -19.83
C LYS A 145 -4.22 -4.08 -19.96
N LEU A 146 -3.75 -2.93 -19.45
CA LEU A 146 -2.32 -2.58 -19.49
C LEU A 146 -1.43 -3.58 -18.76
N GLY A 147 -1.92 -4.18 -17.67
CA GLY A 147 -1.19 -5.24 -16.95
C GLY A 147 -1.02 -6.53 -17.75
N GLU A 148 -1.91 -6.80 -18.70
CA GLU A 148 -1.85 -7.99 -19.58
C GLU A 148 -0.90 -7.78 -20.76
N ILE A 149 -0.78 -6.54 -21.27
CA ILE A 149 -0.03 -6.25 -22.51
C ILE A 149 1.32 -5.55 -22.31
N LEU A 150 1.58 -4.95 -21.14
CA LEU A 150 2.82 -4.23 -20.83
C LEU A 150 3.54 -4.83 -19.61
N PRO A 151 4.87 -4.61 -19.47
CA PRO A 151 5.64 -5.06 -18.31
C PRO A 151 5.41 -4.17 -17.07
N VAL A 152 4.15 -3.96 -16.73
CA VAL A 152 3.67 -3.13 -15.60
C VAL A 152 2.94 -4.03 -14.61
N GLU A 153 3.11 -3.78 -13.32
CA GLU A 153 2.35 -4.45 -12.26
C GLU A 153 1.10 -3.66 -11.87
N VAL A 154 -0.06 -4.32 -11.87
CA VAL A 154 -1.30 -3.73 -11.36
C VAL A 154 -1.37 -3.90 -9.84
N VAL A 155 -1.36 -2.79 -9.10
CA VAL A 155 -1.29 -2.81 -7.63
C VAL A 155 -2.58 -2.35 -6.92
N ASN A 156 -3.70 -2.35 -7.64
CA ASN A 156 -5.03 -2.23 -7.06
C ASN A 156 -5.33 -3.40 -6.09
N SER A 157 -6.41 -3.31 -5.30
CA SER A 157 -6.77 -4.33 -4.31
C SER A 157 -7.05 -5.73 -4.88
N VAL A 158 -7.21 -5.87 -6.20
CA VAL A 158 -7.30 -7.17 -6.87
C VAL A 158 -5.98 -7.96 -6.85
N ASN A 159 -4.86 -7.28 -6.58
CA ASN A 159 -3.56 -7.93 -6.49
C ASN A 159 -3.49 -8.75 -5.17
N PRO A 160 -3.30 -10.08 -5.24
CA PRO A 160 -3.35 -10.95 -4.06
C PRO A 160 -2.28 -10.59 -3.02
N TYR A 161 -1.12 -10.08 -3.47
CA TYR A 161 -0.03 -9.68 -2.58
C TYR A 161 -0.41 -8.49 -1.69
N ARG A 162 -1.37 -7.65 -2.10
CA ARG A 162 -1.88 -6.57 -1.25
C ARG A 162 -2.55 -7.14 -0.01
N ILE A 163 -3.37 -8.19 -0.16
CA ILE A 163 -4.11 -8.82 0.94
C ILE A 163 -3.15 -9.63 1.82
N GLU A 164 -2.24 -10.39 1.20
CA GLU A 164 -1.21 -11.15 1.91
C GLU A 164 -0.35 -10.27 2.81
N GLY A 165 0.08 -9.10 2.35
CA GLY A 165 0.81 -8.15 3.18
C GLY A 165 -0.08 -7.53 4.27
N GLN A 166 -1.33 -7.19 3.96
CA GLN A 166 -2.26 -6.57 4.91
C GLN A 166 -2.65 -7.48 6.08
N LYS A 167 -2.68 -8.80 5.90
CA LYS A 167 -3.03 -9.75 6.98
C LYS A 167 -2.08 -9.67 8.17
N THR A 168 -0.85 -9.19 7.96
CA THR A 168 0.14 -8.97 9.05
C THR A 168 -0.35 -7.98 10.11
N GLY A 169 -1.28 -7.08 9.76
CA GLY A 169 -1.91 -6.20 10.74
C GLY A 169 -2.68 -6.96 11.83
N ALA A 170 -3.23 -8.13 11.51
CA ALA A 170 -3.86 -9.00 12.51
C ALA A 170 -2.82 -9.74 13.35
N PHE A 171 -1.70 -10.19 12.75
CA PHE A 171 -0.61 -10.84 13.50
C PHE A 171 0.00 -9.92 14.55
N GLU A 172 0.02 -8.61 14.32
CA GLU A 172 0.51 -7.64 15.31
C GLU A 172 -0.50 -7.32 16.42
N ILE A 173 -1.74 -7.79 16.32
CA ILE A 173 -2.77 -7.61 17.35
C ILE A 173 -2.80 -8.82 18.30
N CYS A 174 -2.51 -10.02 17.79
CA CYS A 174 -2.55 -11.28 18.52
C CYS A 174 -1.21 -11.60 19.20
#